data_AF-A0A6I6UY20-F1
#
_entry.id   AF-A0A6I6UY20-F1
#
_cell.length_a   1.000
_cell.length_b   1.000
_cell.length_c   1.000
_cell.angle_alpha   90.00
_cell.angle_beta   90.00
_cell.angle_gamma   90.00
#
_symmetry.space_group_name_H-M   'P 1'
#
loop_
_entity.id
_entity.type
_entity.pdbx_description
1 polymer ?
#
loop_
_entity_poly.entity_id
_entity_poly.type
_entity_poly.pdbx_seq_one_letter_code
_entity_poly.pdbx_strand_id
1 'polypeptide(L)'
;MENYKGEINKLQKQMLNQLNARRGTTLFKIIEAISQQAFAKNSLTVSQKNSTLAKKAGVTASTISRNLKKIKEKCADIMQISQNRNCEERFASLVFTFIPEIGSNDLSNGDKTELYESVNEPIEMAKNTSSLTTNQLVSITKDINTNTINNVNRVNQSDKIFELYLEYKKKGINKSVFHRVFEEVKNKRGIKNFIGYLRGALNNILNHISFRNGTRTYKNKRLQAFYDVLLDKND
;
A
#
# COMPACT_ATOMS: atom_id res chain seq x y z
N MET A 1 22.18 -7.68 16.54
CA MET A 1 21.43 -8.69 15.77
C MET A 1 20.94 -8.03 14.50
N GLU A 2 21.36 -8.50 13.34
CA GLU A 2 20.82 -8.00 12.06
C GLU A 2 19.31 -8.26 12.01
N ASN A 3 18.53 -7.20 11.80
CA ASN A 3 17.09 -7.27 11.74
C ASN A 3 16.64 -7.73 10.35
N TYR A 4 16.99 -8.97 9.99
CA TYR A 4 16.63 -9.60 8.72
C TYR A 4 15.12 -9.58 8.47
N LYS A 5 14.31 -9.70 9.53
CA LYS A 5 12.84 -9.65 9.41
C LYS A 5 12.34 -8.27 8.98
N GLY A 6 12.85 -7.19 9.59
CA GLY A 6 12.50 -5.82 9.20
C GLY A 6 12.91 -5.53 7.76
N GLU A 7 14.12 -5.97 7.40
CA GLU A 7 14.71 -5.74 6.08
C GLU A 7 13.98 -6.50 4.96
N ILE A 8 13.78 -7.82 5.12
CA ILE A 8 13.03 -8.64 4.15
C ILE A 8 11.62 -8.06 3.95
N ASN A 9 10.97 -7.57 5.01
CA ASN A 9 9.63 -6.96 4.91
C ASN A 9 9.66 -5.62 4.13
N LYS A 10 10.71 -4.81 4.32
CA LYS A 10 10.93 -3.59 3.53
C LYS A 10 11.13 -3.92 2.05
N LEU A 11 12.03 -4.86 1.74
CA LEU A 11 12.34 -5.28 0.38
C LEU A 11 11.12 -5.93 -0.31
N GLN A 12 10.39 -6.79 0.40
CA GLN A 12 9.13 -7.37 -0.07
C GLN A 12 8.13 -6.28 -0.48
N LYS A 13 7.92 -5.27 0.36
CA LYS A 13 7.02 -4.14 0.05
C LYS A 13 7.51 -3.39 -1.19
N GLN A 14 8.81 -3.14 -1.32
CA GLN A 14 9.38 -2.45 -2.49
C GLN A 14 9.14 -3.24 -3.78
N MET A 15 9.40 -4.55 -3.78
CA MET A 15 9.15 -5.43 -4.95
C MET A 15 7.69 -5.41 -5.37
N LEU A 16 6.76 -5.54 -4.41
CA LEU A 16 5.32 -5.52 -4.70
C LEU A 16 4.89 -4.21 -5.35
N ASN A 17 5.48 -3.08 -4.94
CA ASN A 17 5.19 -1.78 -5.52
C ASN A 17 5.75 -1.64 -6.93
N GLN A 18 7.03 -1.98 -7.15
CA GLN A 18 7.66 -1.89 -8.48
C GLN A 18 6.95 -2.76 -9.52
N LEU A 19 6.40 -3.89 -9.09
CA LEU A 19 5.67 -4.82 -9.95
C LEU A 19 4.17 -4.50 -10.07
N ASN A 20 3.67 -3.53 -9.30
CA ASN A 20 2.24 -3.27 -9.12
C ASN A 20 1.45 -4.55 -8.79
N ALA A 21 2.04 -5.43 -7.98
CA ALA A 21 1.51 -6.74 -7.67
C ALA A 21 0.45 -6.64 -6.56
N ARG A 22 -0.82 -6.82 -6.94
CA ARG A 22 -1.95 -6.81 -5.99
C ARG A 22 -2.09 -8.15 -5.28
N ARG A 23 -2.67 -8.14 -4.08
CA ARG A 23 -2.96 -9.36 -3.31
C ARG A 23 -3.77 -10.35 -4.15
N GLY A 24 -3.42 -11.63 -4.06
CA GLY A 24 -4.07 -12.72 -4.82
C GLY A 24 -3.52 -12.93 -6.23
N THR A 25 -2.75 -12.00 -6.79
CA THR A 25 -2.07 -12.21 -8.08
C THR A 25 -0.93 -13.24 -7.97
N THR A 26 -0.56 -13.87 -9.09
CA THR A 26 0.57 -14.82 -9.13
C THR A 26 1.88 -14.17 -8.68
N LEU A 27 2.15 -12.92 -9.09
CA LEU A 27 3.34 -12.17 -8.64
C LEU A 27 3.37 -12.01 -7.13
N PHE A 28 2.24 -11.61 -6.54
CA PHE A 28 2.13 -11.47 -5.08
C PHE A 28 2.44 -12.79 -4.37
N LYS A 29 1.81 -13.90 -4.81
CA LYS A 29 2.03 -15.22 -4.20
C LYS A 29 3.48 -15.71 -4.33
N ILE A 30 4.15 -15.41 -5.43
CA ILE A 30 5.58 -15.75 -5.62
C ILE A 30 6.45 -14.96 -4.62
N ILE A 31 6.28 -13.65 -4.57
CA ILE A 31 7.06 -12.75 -3.70
C ILE A 31 6.82 -13.08 -2.23
N GLU A 32 5.57 -13.32 -1.86
CA GLU A 32 5.18 -13.76 -0.51
C GLU A 32 5.83 -15.09 -0.14
N ALA A 33 5.78 -16.09 -1.04
CA ALA A 33 6.38 -17.40 -0.76
C ALA A 33 7.90 -17.35 -0.57
N ILE A 34 8.60 -16.52 -1.36
CA ILE A 34 10.06 -16.32 -1.24
C ILE A 34 10.38 -15.59 0.07
N SER A 35 9.63 -14.54 0.40
CA SER A 35 9.85 -13.73 1.62
C SER A 35 9.58 -14.56 2.88
N GLN A 36 8.51 -15.36 2.90
CA GLN A 36 8.21 -16.31 3.99
C GLN A 36 9.36 -17.31 4.20
N GLN A 37 9.93 -17.82 3.12
CA GLN A 37 11.06 -18.74 3.22
C GLN A 37 12.31 -18.04 3.76
N ALA A 38 12.53 -16.78 3.38
CA ALA A 38 13.64 -15.96 3.88
C ALA A 38 13.49 -15.66 5.37
N PHE A 39 12.26 -15.38 5.84
CA PHE A 39 11.95 -15.23 7.26
C PHE A 39 12.21 -16.51 8.06
N ALA A 40 11.76 -17.66 7.55
CA ALA A 40 11.94 -18.94 8.22
C ALA A 40 13.43 -19.34 8.32
N LYS A 41 14.23 -18.98 7.32
CA LYS A 41 15.67 -19.25 7.29
C LYS A 41 16.52 -18.14 7.93
N ASN A 42 15.89 -17.02 8.33
CA ASN A 42 16.58 -15.82 8.80
C ASN A 42 17.74 -15.40 7.86
N SER A 43 17.49 -15.40 6.56
CA SER A 43 18.53 -15.19 5.54
C SER A 43 17.99 -14.41 4.35
N LEU A 44 18.80 -13.48 3.82
CA LEU A 44 18.54 -12.74 2.58
C LEU A 44 18.69 -13.60 1.32
N THR A 45 19.19 -14.83 1.46
CA THR A 45 19.35 -15.76 0.34
C THR A 45 18.52 -17.03 0.57
N VAL A 46 17.64 -17.34 -0.38
CA VAL A 46 16.82 -18.56 -0.33
C VAL A 46 16.79 -19.29 -1.65
N SER A 47 16.71 -20.61 -1.58
CA SER A 47 16.55 -21.48 -2.74
C SER A 47 15.13 -22.04 -2.83
N GLN A 48 14.53 -22.01 -4.02
CA GLN A 48 13.20 -22.57 -4.25
C GLN A 48 13.06 -23.16 -5.65
N LYS A 49 12.32 -24.27 -5.77
CA LYS A 49 12.01 -24.90 -7.05
C LYS A 49 10.85 -24.17 -7.74
N ASN A 50 10.91 -24.07 -9.07
CA ASN A 50 9.79 -23.54 -9.88
C ASN A 50 8.50 -24.33 -9.67
N SER A 51 8.58 -25.65 -9.54
CA SER A 51 7.44 -26.53 -9.27
C SER A 51 6.78 -26.24 -7.92
N THR A 52 7.56 -25.94 -6.88
CA THR A 52 7.03 -25.56 -5.57
C THR A 52 6.30 -24.22 -5.64
N LEU A 53 6.87 -23.22 -6.31
CA LEU A 53 6.20 -21.93 -6.53
C LEU A 53 4.92 -22.08 -7.36
N ALA A 54 4.94 -22.95 -8.36
CA ALA A 54 3.78 -23.27 -9.20
C ALA A 54 2.63 -23.85 -8.36
N LYS A 55 2.93 -24.84 -7.52
CA LYS A 55 1.95 -25.45 -6.59
C LYS A 55 1.38 -24.41 -5.61
N LYS A 56 2.24 -23.59 -4.99
CA LYS A 56 1.81 -22.53 -4.05
C LYS A 56 0.94 -21.47 -4.72
N ALA A 57 1.25 -21.08 -5.95
CA ALA A 57 0.52 -20.05 -6.67
C ALA A 57 -0.75 -20.57 -7.37
N GLY A 58 -0.87 -21.89 -7.56
CA GLY A 58 -1.97 -22.52 -8.29
C GLY A 58 -1.87 -22.32 -9.80
N VAL A 59 -0.65 -22.30 -10.35
CA VAL A 59 -0.38 -22.04 -11.78
C VAL A 59 0.65 -23.01 -12.33
N THR A 60 0.86 -23.03 -13.65
CA THR A 60 1.88 -23.86 -14.29
C THR A 60 3.29 -23.32 -14.08
N ALA A 61 4.31 -24.19 -14.18
CA ALA A 61 5.71 -23.79 -14.14
C ALA A 61 6.07 -22.77 -15.23
N SER A 62 5.44 -22.86 -16.42
CA SER A 62 5.59 -21.89 -17.50
C SER A 62 5.13 -20.48 -17.07
N THR A 63 3.98 -20.39 -16.38
CA THR A 63 3.49 -19.12 -15.82
C THR A 63 4.42 -18.57 -14.75
N ILE A 64 4.98 -19.44 -13.90
CA ILE A 64 6.01 -19.03 -12.94
C ILE A 64 7.22 -18.44 -13.65
N SER A 65 7.78 -19.14 -14.65
CA SER A 65 8.95 -18.65 -15.40
C SER A 65 8.75 -17.26 -16.01
N ARG A 66 7.57 -16.98 -16.60
CA ARG A 66 7.26 -15.65 -17.14
C ARG A 66 7.21 -14.58 -16.05
N ASN A 67 6.62 -14.90 -14.90
CA ASN A 67 6.55 -13.96 -13.78
C ASN A 67 7.92 -13.72 -13.14
N LEU A 68 8.75 -14.75 -13.03
CA LEU A 68 10.12 -14.63 -12.53
C LEU A 68 11.00 -13.80 -13.46
N LYS A 69 10.83 -13.93 -14.78
CA LYS A 69 11.49 -13.05 -15.76
C LYS A 69 11.10 -11.59 -15.50
N LYS A 70 9.81 -11.32 -15.30
CA LYS A 70 9.31 -9.97 -14.98
C LYS A 70 9.84 -9.44 -13.64
N ILE A 71 9.95 -10.28 -12.62
CA ILE A 71 10.57 -9.91 -11.32
C ILE A 71 12.04 -9.55 -11.54
N LYS A 72 12.80 -10.39 -12.25
CA LYS A 72 14.21 -10.16 -12.55
C LYS A 72 14.44 -8.86 -13.32
N GLU A 73 13.58 -8.54 -14.27
CA GLU A 73 13.70 -7.32 -15.08
C GLU A 73 13.33 -6.05 -14.31
N LYS A 74 12.31 -6.11 -13.45
CA LYS A 74 11.76 -4.92 -12.78
C LYS A 74 12.27 -4.66 -11.37
N CYS A 75 12.83 -5.69 -10.72
CA CYS A 75 13.32 -5.63 -9.35
C CYS A 75 14.81 -6.02 -9.27
N ALA A 76 15.59 -5.75 -10.33
CA ALA A 76 17.01 -6.09 -10.39
C ALA A 76 17.85 -5.37 -9.32
N ASP A 77 17.37 -4.22 -8.85
CA ASP A 77 17.90 -3.42 -7.75
C ASP A 77 17.60 -4.01 -6.36
N ILE A 78 16.54 -4.82 -6.23
CA ILE A 78 16.08 -5.38 -4.95
C ILE A 78 16.41 -6.87 -4.82
N MET A 79 16.40 -7.62 -5.92
CA MET A 79 16.56 -9.07 -5.89
C MET A 79 17.28 -9.61 -7.12
N GLN A 80 18.27 -10.46 -6.86
CA GLN A 80 18.91 -11.28 -7.87
C GLN A 80 18.29 -12.67 -7.90
N ILE A 81 18.05 -13.16 -9.12
CA ILE A 81 17.56 -14.52 -9.37
C ILE A 81 18.58 -15.24 -10.23
N SER A 82 19.17 -16.30 -9.67
CA SER A 82 20.15 -17.16 -10.35
C SER A 82 19.71 -18.62 -10.31
N GLN A 83 20.23 -19.43 -11.22
CA GLN A 83 20.04 -20.88 -11.18
C GLN A 83 21.16 -21.50 -10.37
N ASN A 84 20.82 -22.36 -9.41
CA ASN A 84 21.78 -23.23 -8.76
C ASN A 84 22.04 -24.45 -9.67
N ARG A 85 23.22 -24.46 -10.31
CA ARG A 85 23.68 -25.57 -11.15
C ARG A 85 24.45 -26.65 -10.36
N ASN A 86 24.73 -26.40 -9.08
CA ASN A 86 25.52 -27.27 -8.20
C ASN A 86 24.63 -28.10 -7.25
N CYS A 87 23.37 -28.36 -7.64
CA CYS A 87 22.43 -29.15 -6.84
C CYS A 87 22.31 -30.56 -7.44
N GLU A 88 22.47 -31.59 -6.62
CA GLU A 88 22.35 -33.02 -7.03
C GLU A 88 20.93 -33.39 -7.48
N GLU A 89 19.93 -32.56 -7.17
CA GLU A 89 18.56 -32.77 -7.59
C GLU A 89 18.36 -32.43 -9.08
N ARG A 90 17.70 -33.33 -9.82
CA ARG A 90 17.42 -33.25 -11.28
C ARG A 90 16.66 -31.99 -11.76
N PHE A 91 16.32 -31.07 -10.87
CA PHE A 91 15.65 -29.80 -11.18
C PHE A 91 16.45 -28.64 -10.57
N ALA A 92 17.05 -27.81 -11.41
CA ALA A 92 17.78 -26.62 -10.98
C ALA A 92 16.92 -25.76 -10.06
N SER A 93 17.30 -25.64 -8.79
CA SER A 93 16.67 -24.73 -7.86
C SER A 93 17.06 -23.29 -8.20
N LEU A 94 16.13 -22.35 -8.05
CA LEU A 94 16.44 -20.94 -8.20
C LEU A 94 16.90 -20.40 -6.86
N VAL A 95 17.97 -19.61 -6.89
CA VAL A 95 18.46 -18.86 -5.74
C VAL A 95 17.99 -17.43 -5.89
N PHE A 96 17.34 -16.95 -4.84
CA PHE A 96 16.83 -15.60 -4.69
C PHE A 96 17.68 -14.92 -3.64
N THR A 97 18.38 -13.86 -4.03
CA THR A 97 19.22 -13.06 -3.13
C THR A 97 18.64 -11.66 -3.07
N PHE A 98 18.15 -11.27 -1.90
CA PHE A 98 17.74 -9.92 -1.59
C PHE A 98 18.97 -9.01 -1.51
N ILE A 99 18.91 -7.85 -2.17
CA ILE A 99 19.96 -6.84 -2.14
C ILE A 99 19.58 -5.82 -1.05
N PRO A 100 20.31 -5.75 0.08
CA PRO A 100 20.15 -4.67 1.04
C PRO A 100 20.42 -3.32 0.38
N GLU A 101 19.64 -2.30 0.74
CA GLU A 101 20.04 -0.92 0.46
C GLU A 101 21.31 -0.62 1.27
N ILE A 102 22.44 -0.49 0.58
CA ILE A 102 23.67 0.05 1.18
C ILE A 102 23.35 1.49 1.57
N GLY A 103 23.38 1.79 2.86
CA GLY A 103 23.07 3.12 3.37
C GLY A 103 23.91 4.18 2.67
N SER A 104 23.24 5.20 2.14
CA SER A 104 23.85 6.52 2.01
C SER A 104 24.23 6.97 3.43
N ASN A 105 25.48 6.74 3.82
CA ASN A 105 26.08 7.40 4.96
C ASN A 105 26.15 8.89 4.64
N ASP A 106 25.14 9.63 5.08
CA ASP A 106 25.28 11.07 5.33
C ASP A 106 24.88 11.31 6.80
N LEU A 107 25.87 11.79 7.54
CA LEU A 107 25.81 12.17 8.94
C LEU A 107 24.77 13.28 9.12
N SER A 108 23.85 13.13 10.08
CA SER A 108 23.53 14.20 11.04
C SER A 108 22.44 13.76 12.02
N ASN A 109 22.88 13.64 13.28
CA ASN A 109 22.16 13.71 14.55
C ASN A 109 20.65 14.00 14.55
N GLY A 110 19.96 13.17 15.33
CA GLY A 110 18.65 13.46 15.87
C GLY A 110 18.12 12.28 16.68
N ASP A 111 18.75 11.99 17.81
CA ASP A 111 18.20 11.11 18.85
C ASP A 111 16.76 11.48 19.15
N LYS A 112 15.84 10.56 18.86
CA LYS A 112 14.61 10.37 19.66
C LYS A 112 14.32 8.87 19.74
N THR A 113 14.80 8.31 20.84
CA THR A 113 14.29 7.13 21.53
C THR A 113 12.77 7.17 21.59
N GLU A 114 12.09 6.08 21.22
CA GLU A 114 10.84 5.67 21.88
C GLU A 114 10.54 4.19 21.60
N LEU A 115 10.82 3.41 22.65
CA LEU A 115 10.20 2.19 23.15
C LEU A 115 9.68 1.11 22.16
N TYR A 116 10.40 0.01 22.28
CA TYR A 116 10.09 -1.35 21.88
C TYR A 116 8.82 -1.86 22.58
N GLU A 117 7.77 -2.22 21.84
CA GLU A 117 6.86 -3.27 22.26
C GLU A 117 6.94 -4.45 21.29
N SER A 118 7.52 -5.52 21.84
CA SER A 118 7.63 -6.85 21.27
C SER A 118 6.27 -7.52 21.27
N VAL A 119 5.74 -7.89 20.09
CA VAL A 119 4.86 -9.05 19.97
C VAL A 119 5.24 -9.86 18.73
N ASN A 120 5.64 -11.10 19.01
CA ASN A 120 5.97 -12.16 18.08
C ASN A 120 4.74 -12.63 17.29
N GLU A 121 4.96 -12.96 16.01
CA GLU A 121 4.36 -14.08 15.24
C GLU A 121 3.91 -13.74 13.79
N PRO A 122 3.91 -14.73 12.87
CA PRO A 122 3.49 -14.57 11.49
C PRO A 122 1.96 -14.44 11.41
N ILE A 123 1.47 -13.55 10.54
CA ILE A 123 0.02 -13.35 10.33
C ILE A 123 -0.56 -14.54 9.54
N GLU A 124 -0.99 -15.60 10.24
CA GLU A 124 -2.14 -16.41 9.81
C GLU A 124 -3.42 -15.69 10.25
N MET A 125 -4.44 -15.59 9.39
CA MET A 125 -5.77 -15.15 9.83
C MET A 125 -6.84 -16.17 9.45
N ALA A 126 -7.38 -16.79 10.51
CA ALA A 126 -8.64 -17.50 10.53
C ALA A 126 -9.86 -16.57 10.37
N LYS A 127 -11.01 -17.18 10.09
CA LYS A 127 -12.32 -16.58 9.80
C LYS A 127 -12.90 -15.75 10.96
N ASN A 128 -13.56 -14.63 10.59
CA ASN A 128 -14.66 -13.89 11.27
C ASN A 128 -14.43 -13.51 12.76
N THR A 129 -14.37 -12.24 13.18
CA THR A 129 -15.42 -11.20 13.22
C THR A 129 -14.79 -9.92 13.82
N SER A 130 -15.30 -8.74 13.44
CA SER A 130 -15.21 -7.43 14.13
C SER A 130 -14.02 -7.14 15.08
N SER A 131 -13.12 -6.22 14.69
CA SER A 131 -12.83 -4.95 15.42
C SER A 131 -11.58 -4.26 14.84
N LEU A 132 -11.34 -3.04 15.31
CA LEU A 132 -10.66 -1.89 14.70
C LEU A 132 -9.13 -1.93 14.61
N THR A 133 -8.62 -1.07 13.68
CA THR A 133 -7.32 -0.35 13.68
C THR A 133 -6.03 -1.20 13.56
N THR A 134 -4.98 -0.87 12.83
CA THR A 134 -4.39 0.31 12.17
C THR A 134 -3.57 -0.26 10.99
N ASN A 135 -3.57 0.36 9.79
CA ASN A 135 -2.57 0.23 8.70
C ASN A 135 -3.20 0.41 7.30
N GLN A 136 -3.60 1.63 6.96
CA GLN A 136 -4.00 1.96 5.57
C GLN A 136 -3.52 3.34 5.11
N LEU A 137 -2.33 3.75 5.55
CA LEU A 137 -1.78 5.07 5.27
C LEU A 137 -1.02 5.18 3.92
N VAL A 138 -0.61 4.07 3.30
CA VAL A 138 0.41 4.08 2.22
C VAL A 138 -0.16 4.12 0.80
N SER A 139 -1.48 4.20 0.64
CA SER A 139 -2.11 4.01 -0.69
C SER A 139 -2.39 5.31 -1.46
N ILE A 140 -2.19 6.48 -0.85
CA ILE A 140 -2.51 7.78 -1.47
C ILE A 140 -1.26 8.42 -2.09
N THR A 141 -0.06 8.02 -1.64
CA THR A 141 1.21 8.67 -2.01
C THR A 141 1.88 8.11 -3.28
N LYS A 142 1.44 6.98 -3.85
CA LYS A 142 2.17 6.30 -4.94
C LYS A 142 1.82 6.73 -6.36
N ASP A 143 0.72 7.44 -6.57
CA ASP A 143 0.21 7.69 -7.93
C ASP A 143 0.63 9.04 -8.55
N ILE A 144 1.69 9.68 -8.04
CA ILE A 144 2.15 11.02 -8.48
C ILE A 144 3.51 11.00 -9.20
N ASN A 145 4.21 9.86 -9.31
CA ASN A 145 5.60 9.87 -9.78
C ASN A 145 5.80 9.46 -11.26
N THR A 146 5.58 10.42 -12.17
CA THR A 146 6.25 10.46 -13.49
C THR A 146 6.62 11.90 -13.89
N ASN A 147 7.87 12.05 -14.34
CA ASN A 147 8.54 13.24 -14.91
C ASN A 147 9.41 14.07 -13.95
N THR A 148 10.68 13.65 -13.93
CA THR A 148 11.92 14.33 -13.54
C THR A 148 11.91 15.79 -14.03
N ILE A 149 11.87 16.75 -13.08
CA ILE A 149 12.20 18.21 -13.13
C ILE A 149 11.45 19.00 -12.01
N ASN A 150 10.46 18.43 -11.29
CA ASN A 150 9.59 19.18 -10.33
C ASN A 150 9.55 18.68 -8.85
N ASN A 151 10.62 18.06 -8.32
CA ASN A 151 10.54 17.28 -7.07
C ASN A 151 10.10 18.06 -5.81
N VAL A 152 10.48 19.34 -5.63
CA VAL A 152 10.12 20.10 -4.41
C VAL A 152 8.62 20.44 -4.34
N ASN A 153 8.00 20.74 -5.48
CA ASN A 153 6.56 21.04 -5.54
C ASN A 153 5.68 19.79 -5.44
N ARG A 154 6.18 18.61 -5.85
CA ARG A 154 5.43 17.35 -5.83
C ARG A 154 5.40 16.67 -4.46
N VAL A 155 6.51 16.69 -3.71
CA VAL A 155 6.56 16.15 -2.33
C VAL A 155 5.52 16.89 -1.47
N ASN A 156 5.48 18.22 -1.57
CA ASN A 156 4.48 19.05 -0.89
C ASN A 156 3.02 18.78 -1.30
N GLN A 157 2.75 18.31 -2.52
CA GLN A 157 1.37 18.01 -2.95
C GLN A 157 0.88 16.67 -2.41
N SER A 158 1.73 15.64 -2.43
CA SER A 158 1.40 14.32 -1.88
C SER A 158 1.06 14.41 -0.39
N ASP A 159 1.84 15.17 0.37
CA ASP A 159 1.61 15.38 1.80
C ASP A 159 0.29 16.13 2.04
N LYS A 160 0.02 17.20 1.27
CA LYS A 160 -1.26 17.93 1.35
C LYS A 160 -2.48 17.08 1.01
N ILE A 161 -2.37 16.16 0.04
CA ILE A 161 -3.46 15.24 -0.30
C ILE A 161 -3.68 14.25 0.85
N PHE A 162 -2.61 13.78 1.46
CA PHE A 162 -2.67 12.86 2.58
C PHE A 162 -3.27 13.51 3.84
N GLU A 163 -2.86 14.73 4.17
CA GLU A 163 -3.48 15.53 5.24
C GLU A 163 -4.97 15.76 4.98
N LEU A 164 -5.34 16.11 3.74
CA LEU A 164 -6.73 16.29 3.34
C LEU A 164 -7.54 14.98 3.50
N TYR A 165 -6.95 13.83 3.18
CA TYR A 165 -7.57 12.54 3.45
C TYR A 165 -7.84 12.33 4.95
N LEU A 166 -6.84 12.59 5.81
CA LEU A 166 -7.02 12.47 7.26
C LEU A 166 -8.12 13.39 7.79
N GLU A 167 -8.18 14.63 7.28
CA GLU A 167 -9.22 15.61 7.61
C GLU A 167 -10.62 15.07 7.28
N TYR A 168 -10.83 14.59 6.05
CA TYR A 168 -12.15 14.12 5.61
C TYR A 168 -12.53 12.73 6.13
N LYS A 169 -11.54 11.90 6.45
CA LYS A 169 -11.76 10.64 7.16
C LYS A 169 -12.40 10.88 8.53
N LYS A 170 -11.91 11.88 9.28
CA LYS A 170 -12.50 12.29 10.56
C LYS A 170 -13.94 12.81 10.39
N LYS A 171 -14.27 13.40 9.24
CA LYS A 171 -15.63 13.89 8.91
C LYS A 171 -16.57 12.80 8.36
N GLY A 172 -16.14 11.53 8.33
CA GLY A 172 -16.99 10.41 7.91
C GLY A 172 -16.86 10.00 6.44
N ILE A 173 -15.92 10.56 5.68
CA ILE A 173 -15.62 10.07 4.33
C ILE A 173 -14.69 8.86 4.43
N ASN A 174 -15.17 7.70 3.99
CA ASN A 174 -14.34 6.49 3.95
C ASN A 174 -13.30 6.54 2.81
N LYS A 175 -12.28 5.69 2.91
CA LYS A 175 -11.16 5.63 1.97
C LYS A 175 -11.59 5.38 0.51
N SER A 176 -12.58 4.52 0.30
CA SER A 176 -13.05 4.17 -1.04
C SER A 176 -13.68 5.37 -1.74
N VAL A 177 -14.53 6.11 -1.02
CA VAL A 177 -15.15 7.34 -1.51
C VAL A 177 -14.10 8.41 -1.78
N PHE A 178 -13.16 8.63 -0.85
CA PHE A 178 -12.07 9.57 -1.07
C PHE A 178 -11.25 9.23 -2.32
N HIS A 179 -10.87 7.96 -2.49
CA HIS A 179 -10.06 7.53 -3.63
C HIS A 179 -10.80 7.71 -4.97
N ARG A 180 -12.10 7.39 -5.02
CA ARG A 180 -12.91 7.62 -6.23
C ARG A 180 -12.92 9.10 -6.64
N VAL A 181 -13.13 9.99 -5.66
CA VAL A 181 -13.14 11.44 -5.90
C VAL A 181 -11.77 11.95 -6.32
N PHE A 182 -10.72 11.44 -5.68
CA PHE A 182 -9.35 11.77 -6.04
C PHE A 182 -9.06 11.41 -7.51
N GLU A 183 -9.41 10.20 -7.95
CA GLU A 183 -9.21 9.78 -9.35
C GLU A 183 -10.03 10.62 -10.33
N GLU A 184 -11.27 10.97 -9.99
CA GLU A 184 -12.10 11.84 -10.83
C GLU A 184 -11.50 13.25 -10.96
N VAL A 185 -11.00 13.82 -9.86
CA VAL A 185 -10.40 15.16 -9.86
C VAL A 185 -9.02 15.15 -10.53
N LYS A 186 -8.22 14.09 -10.33
CA LYS A 186 -6.91 13.90 -10.95
C LYS A 186 -6.97 13.90 -12.48
N ASN A 187 -8.03 13.34 -13.05
CA ASN A 187 -8.20 13.24 -14.50
C ASN A 187 -8.82 14.50 -15.14
N LYS A 188 -9.21 15.52 -14.36
CA LYS A 188 -9.77 16.77 -14.88
C LYS A 188 -8.67 17.74 -15.32
N ARG A 189 -8.77 18.22 -16.56
CA ARG A 189 -7.90 19.27 -17.12
C ARG A 189 -8.33 20.67 -16.67
N GLY A 190 -7.38 21.61 -16.64
CA GLY A 190 -7.67 23.03 -16.40
C GLY A 190 -7.86 23.43 -14.93
N ILE A 191 -7.56 22.55 -13.97
CA ILE A 191 -7.65 22.88 -12.54
C ILE A 191 -6.40 23.66 -12.10
N LYS A 192 -6.57 24.96 -11.83
CA LYS A 192 -5.50 25.83 -11.32
C LYS A 192 -5.08 25.50 -9.88
N ASN A 193 -6.03 25.14 -9.02
CA ASN A 193 -5.78 24.75 -7.62
C ASN A 193 -6.38 23.37 -7.34
N PHE A 194 -5.55 22.34 -7.48
CA PHE A 194 -5.95 20.94 -7.32
C PHE A 194 -6.53 20.65 -5.93
N ILE A 195 -5.82 21.05 -4.86
CA ILE A 195 -6.24 20.80 -3.47
C ILE A 195 -7.55 21.52 -3.17
N GLY A 196 -7.70 22.77 -3.60
CA GLY A 196 -8.94 23.53 -3.43
C GLY A 196 -10.13 22.87 -4.14
N TYR A 197 -9.93 22.40 -5.36
CA TYR A 197 -10.97 21.71 -6.12
C TYR A 197 -11.36 20.37 -5.48
N LEU A 198 -10.37 19.56 -5.07
CA LEU A 198 -10.59 18.29 -4.38
C LEU A 198 -11.36 18.50 -3.07
N ARG A 199 -10.99 19.52 -2.29
CA ARG A 199 -11.70 19.91 -1.06
C ARG A 199 -13.16 20.28 -1.35
N GLY A 200 -13.43 21.03 -2.41
CA GLY A 200 -14.79 21.36 -2.86
C GLY A 200 -15.63 20.13 -3.18
N ALA A 201 -15.06 19.19 -3.95
CA ALA A 201 -15.74 17.94 -4.30
C ALA A 201 -16.07 17.09 -3.06
N LEU A 202 -15.12 16.97 -2.12
CA LEU A 202 -15.33 16.24 -0.87
C LEU A 202 -16.38 16.91 0.03
N ASN A 203 -16.44 18.24 0.08
CA ASN A 203 -17.51 18.96 0.80
C ASN A 203 -18.90 18.66 0.23
N ASN A 204 -19.03 18.58 -1.10
CA ASN A 204 -20.31 18.24 -1.72
C ASN A 204 -20.79 16.84 -1.31
N ILE A 205 -19.86 15.88 -1.24
CA ILE A 205 -20.16 14.52 -0.80
C ILE A 205 -20.52 14.49 0.68
N LEU A 206 -19.77 15.22 1.52
CA LEU A 206 -20.09 15.32 2.94
C LEU A 206 -21.50 15.88 3.15
N ASN A 207 -21.87 16.94 2.41
CA ASN A 207 -23.22 17.51 2.45
C ASN A 207 -24.29 16.48 2.03
N HIS A 208 -24.01 15.66 1.03
CA HIS A 208 -24.91 14.59 0.60
C HIS A 208 -25.04 13.47 1.66
N ILE A 209 -23.94 13.10 2.31
CA ILE A 209 -23.95 12.12 3.40
C ILE A 209 -24.77 12.65 4.58
N SER A 210 -24.53 13.90 5.00
CA SER A 210 -25.32 14.53 6.06
C SER A 210 -26.80 14.66 5.72
N PHE A 211 -27.14 14.93 4.45
CA PHE A 211 -28.53 14.94 3.99
C PHE A 211 -29.20 13.57 4.14
N ARG A 212 -28.52 12.51 3.68
CA ARG A 212 -29.03 11.13 3.79
C ARG A 212 -29.22 10.68 5.24
N ASN A 213 -28.34 11.13 6.14
CA ASN A 213 -28.35 10.72 7.54
C ASN A 213 -29.22 11.62 8.43
N GLY A 214 -29.90 12.64 7.87
CA GLY A 214 -30.70 13.60 8.63
C GLY A 214 -29.87 14.56 9.51
N THR A 215 -28.55 14.54 9.43
CA THR A 215 -27.64 15.36 10.26
C THR A 215 -27.18 16.63 9.56
N ARG A 216 -27.87 17.03 8.49
CA ARG A 216 -27.51 18.21 7.70
C ARG A 216 -27.84 19.47 8.47
N THR A 217 -26.82 20.32 8.62
CA THR A 217 -26.98 21.67 9.14
C THR A 217 -27.05 22.69 8.00
N TYR A 218 -28.04 23.56 8.07
CA TYR A 218 -28.27 24.66 7.15
C TYR A 218 -27.86 25.96 7.84
N LYS A 219 -26.99 26.75 7.18
CA LYS A 219 -26.59 28.07 7.68
C LYS A 219 -27.78 29.02 7.83
N ASN A 220 -28.81 28.84 6.99
CA ASN A 220 -30.04 29.61 7.09
C ASN A 220 -30.93 29.02 8.19
N LYS A 221 -31.15 29.79 9.25
CA LYS A 221 -31.94 29.38 10.42
C LYS A 221 -33.38 28.98 10.09
N ARG A 222 -34.02 29.64 9.11
CA ARG A 222 -35.39 29.30 8.68
C ARG A 222 -35.45 27.96 7.95
N LEU A 223 -34.44 27.68 7.12
CA LEU A 223 -34.33 26.38 6.45
C LEU A 223 -34.03 25.27 7.46
N GLN A 224 -33.15 25.52 8.44
CA GLN A 224 -32.89 24.54 9.51
C GLN A 224 -34.17 24.19 10.26
N ALA A 225 -34.91 25.19 10.74
CA ALA A 225 -36.16 24.98 11.47
C ALA A 225 -37.22 24.22 10.65
N PHE A 226 -37.31 24.49 9.34
CA PHE A 226 -38.22 23.74 8.45
C PHE A 226 -37.85 22.25 8.35
N TYR A 227 -36.55 21.94 8.20
CA TYR A 227 -36.11 20.54 8.10
C TYR A 227 -36.14 19.81 9.44
N ASP A 228 -35.91 20.49 10.56
CA ASP A 228 -36.05 19.92 11.90
C ASP A 228 -37.49 19.42 12.09
N VAL A 229 -38.50 20.22 11.77
CA VAL A 229 -39.93 19.83 11.83
C VAL A 229 -40.28 18.64 10.93
N LEU A 230 -39.62 18.52 9.77
CA LEU A 230 -39.85 17.39 8.85
C LEU A 230 -39.21 16.09 9.33
N LEU A 231 -38.09 16.17 10.06
CA LEU A 231 -37.35 15.01 10.56
C LEU A 231 -37.87 14.50 11.92
N ASP A 232 -38.55 15.36 12.68
CA ASP A 232 -39.13 15.06 14.01
C ASP A 232 -40.43 14.22 13.98
N LYS A 233 -40.76 13.59 12.83
CA LYS A 233 -41.95 12.73 12.67
C LYS A 233 -41.56 11.30 12.32
N ASN A 234 -40.96 10.58 13.27
CA ASN A 234 -40.91 9.11 13.32
C ASN A 234 -40.67 8.68 14.77
N ASP A 235 -41.69 8.84 15.63
CA ASP A 235 -41.90 8.00 16.81
C ASP A 235 -43.04 7.02 16.50
#